data_AF-A0A4Y9ZJ06-F1
#
_entry.id   AF-A0A4Y9ZJ06-F1
#
_cell.length_a   1.000
_cell.length_b   1.000
_cell.length_c   1.000
_cell.angle_alpha   90.00
_cell.angle_beta   90.00
_cell.angle_gamma   90.00
#
_symmetry.space_group_name_H-M   'P 1'
#
loop_
_entity.id
_entity.type
_entity.pdbx_description
1 polymer ?
#
loop_
_entity_poly.entity_id
_entity_poly.type
_entity_poly.pdbx_seq_one_letter_code
_entity_poly.pdbx_strand_id
1 'polypeptide(L)'
;MSFCSHCVQGVRHEGTPEGKFETIGGVKTYVALPTTDYPKDKAILFLTDVFGPELPNNLLLADSYAKNGFQVYLPDLFDGDPVPAEGLSPG
;
A
#
# COMPACT_ATOMS: atom_id res chain seq x y z
N MET A 1 13.22 29.68 1.47
CA MET A 1 12.32 29.45 0.32
C MET A 1 11.10 28.74 0.86
N SER A 2 9.90 29.32 0.72
CA SER A 2 8.67 28.66 1.17
C SER A 2 8.27 27.64 0.11
N PHE A 3 8.07 26.39 0.50
CA PHE A 3 7.41 25.42 -0.37
C PHE A 3 5.95 25.84 -0.59
N CYS A 4 5.37 25.49 -1.73
CA CYS A 4 3.93 25.62 -1.95
C CYS A 4 3.20 24.65 -1.00
N SER A 5 2.23 25.13 -0.24
CA SER A 5 1.50 24.34 0.78
C SER A 5 0.89 23.07 0.19
N HIS A 6 0.32 23.14 -1.01
CA HIS A 6 -0.29 21.99 -1.68
C HIS A 6 0.73 21.02 -2.31
N CYS A 7 2.00 21.41 -2.45
CA CYS A 7 3.05 20.52 -2.94
C CYS A 7 3.65 19.63 -1.85
N VAL A 8 3.46 19.97 -0.58
CA VAL A 8 4.05 19.26 0.57
C VAL A 8 3.00 18.71 1.54
N GLN A 9 1.72 18.93 1.26
CA GLN A 9 0.64 18.40 2.08
C GLN A 9 0.37 16.93 1.70
N GLY A 10 0.59 16.02 2.65
CA GLY A 10 0.14 14.64 2.53
C GLY A 10 -1.39 14.51 2.66
N VAL A 11 -1.96 13.53 1.98
CA VAL A 11 -3.37 13.14 2.11
C VAL A 11 -3.41 11.73 2.70
N ARG A 12 -4.28 11.49 3.69
CA ARG A 12 -4.59 10.14 4.18
C ARG A 12 -5.91 9.70 3.55
N HIS A 13 -5.91 8.53 2.90
CA HIS A 13 -7.12 7.93 2.35
C HIS A 13 -7.99 7.38 3.50
N GLU A 14 -9.31 7.50 3.34
CA GLU A 14 -10.29 6.93 4.24
C GLU A 14 -10.68 5.52 3.79
N GLY A 15 -10.94 4.64 4.74
CA GLY A 15 -11.37 3.26 4.49
C GLY A 15 -10.74 2.26 5.45
N THR A 16 -11.23 1.02 5.40
CA THR A 16 -10.66 -0.11 6.13
C THR A 16 -10.01 -1.04 5.13
N PRO A 17 -8.72 -1.38 5.29
CA PRO A 17 -8.07 -2.37 4.44
C PRO A 17 -8.78 -3.74 4.51
N GLU A 18 -8.95 -4.40 3.37
CA GLU A 18 -9.72 -5.64 3.19
C GLU A 18 -8.83 -6.85 2.87
N GLY A 19 -7.64 -6.63 2.30
CA GLY A 19 -6.60 -7.64 2.15
C GLY A 19 -5.98 -8.10 3.49
N LYS A 20 -5.00 -8.99 3.41
CA LYS A 20 -4.39 -9.65 4.56
C LYS A 20 -2.87 -9.72 4.46
N PHE A 21 -2.19 -9.72 5.61
CA PHE A 21 -0.76 -10.00 5.65
C PHE A 21 -0.48 -11.51 5.60
N GLU A 22 0.44 -11.89 4.72
CA GLU A 22 1.00 -13.23 4.60
C GLU A 22 2.53 -13.16 4.54
N THR A 23 3.21 -14.28 4.77
CA THR A 23 4.65 -14.38 4.57
C THR A 23 4.92 -15.17 3.29
N ILE A 24 5.58 -14.52 2.33
CA ILE A 24 5.90 -15.12 1.03
C ILE A 24 7.41 -15.07 0.86
N GLY A 25 8.07 -16.23 0.76
CA GLY A 25 9.52 -16.30 0.62
C GLY A 25 10.30 -15.67 1.77
N GLY A 26 9.71 -15.60 2.98
CA GLY A 26 10.30 -14.94 4.14
C GLY A 26 10.01 -13.44 4.24
N VAL A 27 9.31 -12.84 3.26
CA VAL A 27 8.96 -11.41 3.26
C VAL A 27 7.51 -11.22 3.69
N LYS A 28 7.28 -10.34 4.67
CA LYS A 28 5.94 -9.90 5.06
C LYS A 28 5.30 -9.18 3.87
N THR A 29 4.17 -9.68 3.39
CA THR A 29 3.52 -9.22 2.17
C THR A 29 2.03 -9.01 2.44
N TYR A 30 1.52 -7.83 2.12
CA TYR A 30 0.09 -7.59 2.09
C TYR A 30 -0.50 -8.11 0.77
N VAL A 31 -1.50 -8.96 0.88
CA VAL A 31 -2.14 -9.67 -0.22
C VAL A 31 -3.58 -9.20 -0.34
N ALA A 32 -3.88 -8.50 -1.44
CA ALA A 32 -5.22 -8.07 -1.79
C ALA A 32 -5.71 -8.86 -3.00
N LEU A 33 -6.82 -9.59 -2.84
CA LEU A 33 -7.38 -10.46 -3.86
C LEU A 33 -8.77 -9.98 -4.25
N PRO A 34 -9.12 -10.00 -5.55
CA PRO A 34 -10.49 -9.73 -5.97
C PRO A 34 -11.47 -10.73 -5.35
N THR A 35 -12.69 -10.27 -5.07
CA THR A 35 -13.77 -11.10 -4.50
C THR A 35 -14.61 -11.84 -5.56
N THR A 36 -14.48 -11.43 -6.82
CA THR A 36 -15.15 -12.04 -7.98
C THR A 36 -14.24 -13.06 -8.67
N ASP A 37 -14.66 -13.61 -9.81
CA ASP A 37 -13.73 -14.33 -10.68
C ASP A 37 -12.70 -13.37 -11.30
N TYR A 38 -11.46 -13.81 -11.48
CA TYR A 38 -10.36 -13.01 -12.02
C TYR A 38 -9.23 -13.87 -12.62
N PRO A 39 -8.46 -13.34 -13.60
CA PRO A 39 -7.32 -14.03 -14.16
C PRO A 39 -6.23 -14.30 -13.12
N LYS A 40 -5.83 -15.57 -12.95
CA LYS A 40 -4.78 -15.98 -11.99
C LYS A 40 -3.37 -15.94 -12.56
N ASP A 41 -3.24 -15.76 -13.87
CA ASP A 41 -1.99 -15.70 -14.63
C ASP A 41 -1.33 -14.31 -14.61
N LYS A 42 -2.01 -13.30 -14.04
CA LYS A 42 -1.53 -11.92 -13.96
C LYS A 42 -1.62 -11.42 -12.54
N ALA A 43 -0.63 -10.65 -12.11
CA ALA A 43 -0.60 -10.04 -10.79
C ALA A 43 0.03 -8.65 -10.87
N ILE A 44 -0.34 -7.80 -9.92
CA ILE A 44 0.34 -6.53 -9.66
C ILE A 44 1.27 -6.74 -8.47
N LEU A 45 2.55 -6.46 -8.68
CA LEU A 45 3.51 -6.29 -7.59
C LEU A 45 3.51 -4.79 -7.22
N PHE A 46 2.97 -4.46 -6.05
CA PHE A 46 2.84 -3.07 -5.61
C PHE A 46 4.02 -2.69 -4.71
N LEU A 47 4.95 -1.92 -5.27
CA LEU A 47 6.11 -1.41 -4.55
C LEU A 47 5.75 -0.06 -3.93
N THR A 48 5.76 0.01 -2.61
CA THR A 48 5.37 1.22 -1.87
C THR A 48 6.44 2.31 -1.97
N ASP A 49 6.05 3.52 -1.60
CA ASP A 49 6.98 4.57 -1.20
C ASP A 49 7.69 4.25 0.13
N VAL A 50 8.45 5.21 0.65
CA VAL A 50 9.25 5.08 1.89
C VAL A 50 8.45 4.74 3.15
N PHE A 51 7.12 4.85 3.12
CA PHE A 51 6.27 4.61 4.29
C PHE A 51 5.80 3.15 4.42
N GLY A 52 6.06 2.31 3.40
CA GLY A 52 5.80 0.88 3.51
C GLY A 52 4.32 0.49 3.65
N PRO A 53 4.05 -0.81 3.94
CA PRO A 53 2.70 -1.30 4.26
C PRO A 53 2.10 -0.69 5.53
N GLU A 54 2.90 -0.09 6.39
CA GLU A 54 2.49 0.54 7.64
C GLU A 54 1.64 1.80 7.41
N LEU A 55 1.78 2.45 6.24
CA LEU A 55 0.89 3.52 5.82
C LEU A 55 -0.43 2.96 5.24
N PRO A 56 -1.60 3.26 5.84
CA PRO A 56 -2.87 2.72 5.39
C PRO A 56 -3.22 3.02 3.93
N ASN A 57 -2.74 4.15 3.38
CA ASN A 57 -2.93 4.51 1.98
C ASN A 57 -2.44 3.42 1.01
N ASN A 58 -1.29 2.83 1.32
CA ASN A 58 -0.67 1.82 0.47
C ASN A 58 -1.54 0.54 0.45
N LEU A 59 -2.14 0.18 1.58
CA LEU A 59 -3.07 -0.95 1.69
C LEU A 59 -4.38 -0.69 0.93
N LEU A 60 -4.98 0.48 1.13
CA LEU A 60 -6.23 0.88 0.47
C LEU A 60 -6.08 0.98 -1.05
N LEU A 61 -4.89 1.38 -1.53
CA LEU A 61 -4.59 1.41 -2.95
C LEU A 61 -4.43 0.00 -3.53
N ALA A 62 -3.76 -0.92 -2.81
CA ALA A 62 -3.69 -2.34 -3.18
C ALA A 62 -5.10 -2.96 -3.26
N ASP A 63 -5.96 -2.68 -2.28
CA ASP A 63 -7.36 -3.13 -2.29
C ASP A 63 -8.15 -2.53 -3.45
N SER A 64 -7.89 -1.28 -3.82
CA SER A 64 -8.56 -0.63 -4.95
C SER A 64 -8.23 -1.32 -6.28
N TYR A 65 -6.99 -1.76 -6.49
CA TYR A 65 -6.64 -2.58 -7.64
C TYR A 65 -7.30 -3.97 -7.59
N ALA A 66 -7.36 -4.59 -6.41
CA ALA A 66 -8.04 -5.87 -6.21
C ALA A 66 -9.54 -5.79 -6.51
N LYS A 67 -10.21 -4.72 -6.09
CA LYS A 67 -11.61 -4.44 -6.44
C LYS A 67 -11.84 -4.30 -7.95
N ASN A 68 -10.79 -3.99 -8.72
CA ASN A 68 -10.83 -3.90 -10.18
C ASN A 68 -10.33 -5.18 -10.89
N GLY A 69 -10.22 -6.30 -10.18
CA GLY A 69 -9.97 -7.62 -10.78
C GLY A 69 -8.51 -8.04 -10.90
N PHE A 70 -7.59 -7.39 -10.17
CA PHE A 70 -6.17 -7.77 -10.15
C PHE A 70 -5.76 -8.34 -8.79
N GLN A 71 -5.15 -9.52 -8.74
CA GLN A 71 -4.44 -9.94 -7.53
C GLN A 71 -3.23 -9.03 -7.30
N VAL A 72 -3.10 -8.49 -6.10
CA VAL A 72 -2.05 -7.54 -5.74
C VAL A 72 -1.25 -8.07 -4.57
N TYR A 73 0.07 -8.01 -4.72
CA TYR A 73 1.04 -8.38 -3.71
C TYR A 73 1.89 -7.15 -3.39
N LEU A 74 1.84 -6.70 -2.14
CA LEU A 74 2.58 -5.55 -1.63
C LEU A 74 3.60 -6.06 -0.61
N PRO A 75 4.85 -6.31 -1.00
CA PRO A 75 5.89 -6.73 -0.07
C PRO A 75 6.34 -5.58 0.81
N ASP A 76 6.68 -5.88 2.05
CA ASP A 76 7.41 -4.98 2.93
C ASP A 76 8.85 -4.83 2.41
N LEU A 77 9.14 -3.68 1.82
CA LEU A 77 10.45 -3.36 1.25
C LEU A 77 11.48 -2.94 2.30
N PHE A 78 11.03 -2.64 3.53
CA PHE A 78 11.84 -2.02 4.57
C PHE A 78 12.00 -2.91 5.80
N ASP A 79 11.53 -4.15 5.76
CA ASP A 79 11.63 -5.14 6.85
C ASP A 79 11.10 -4.60 8.19
N GLY A 80 9.95 -3.92 8.13
CA GLY A 80 9.30 -3.32 9.30
C GLY A 80 9.92 -2.02 9.79
N ASP A 81 10.88 -1.45 9.06
CA ASP A 81 11.51 -0.14 9.36
C ASP A 81 11.23 0.94 8.29
N PRO A 82 9.96 1.22 7.93
CA PRO A 82 9.65 2.32 7.03
C PRO A 82 9.70 3.69 7.75
N VAL A 83 9.62 4.76 6.97
CA VAL A 83 9.40 6.10 7.53
C VAL A 83 8.04 6.15 8.23
N PRO A 84 7.94 6.74 9.45
CA PRO A 84 6.65 6.87 10.14
C PRO A 84 5.65 7.76 9.38
N ALA A 85 4.36 7.45 9.50
CA ALA A 85 3.28 8.19 8.83
C ALA A 85 3.19 9.67 9.25
N GLU A 86 3.78 10.04 10.38
CA GLU A 86 3.93 11.41 10.85
C GLU A 86 4.78 12.25 9.89
N GLY A 87 5.69 11.63 9.13
CA GLY A 87 6.49 12.28 8.10
C GLY A 87 5.69 12.88 6.94
N LEU A 88 4.38 12.57 6.83
CA LEU A 88 3.45 13.20 5.90
C LEU A 88 2.91 14.56 6.38
N SER A 89 3.16 14.90 7.65
CA SER A 89 2.66 16.14 8.24
C SER A 89 3.53 17.31 7.78
N PRO A 90 2.95 18.44 7.32
CA PRO A 90 3.73 19.65 7.08
C PRO A 90 4.31 20.12 8.42
N GLY A 91 5.64 20.31 8.45
CA GLY A 91 6.36 20.87 9.60
C GLY A 91 6.19 22.37 9.76
#